data_AF-Q2JXZ7-F1
#
_entry.id   AF-Q2JXZ7-F1
#
_cell.length_a   1.000
_cell.length_b   1.000
_cell.length_c   1.000
_cell.angle_alpha   90.00
_cell.angle_beta   90.00
_cell.angle_gamma   90.00
#
_symmetry.space_group_name_H-M   'P 1'
#
loop_
_entity.id
_entity.type
_entity.pdbx_description
1 polymer ?
#
loop_
_entity_poly.entity_id
_entity_poly.type
_entity_poly.pdbx_seq_one_letter_code
_entity_poly.pdbx_strand_id
1 'polypeptide(L)' 'MMLIFQIALLVLVLYSLLLVVAVPVLFSSASDWSRAKNVILVGSLLWVLMVIGVGVLSFFK' A
#
# COMPACT_ATOMS: atom_id res chain seq x y z
N MET A 1 12.22 1.18 -19.29
CA MET A 1 11.80 0.99 -17.89
C MET A 1 10.88 2.10 -17.39
N MET A 2 10.85 3.26 -18.05
CA MET A 2 9.94 4.37 -17.73
C MET A 2 8.45 3.97 -17.59
N LEU A 3 7.89 3.21 -18.55
CA LEU A 3 6.47 2.80 -18.49
C LEU A 3 6.18 1.92 -17.25
N ILE A 4 7.09 0.98 -16.93
CA ILE A 4 6.97 0.12 -15.75
C ILE A 4 7.06 0.96 -14.46
N PHE A 5 8.00 1.91 -14.40
CA PHE A 5 8.14 2.83 -13.27
C PHE A 5 6.86 3.67 -13.07
N GLN A 6 6.28 4.22 -14.14
CA GLN A 6 5.06 5.03 -14.07
C GLN A 6 3.85 4.21 -13.59
N ILE A 7 3.67 2.99 -14.12
CA ILE A 7 2.59 2.10 -13.67
C ILE A 7 2.80 1.72 -12.21
N ALA A 8 4.01 1.34 -11.81
CA ALA A 8 4.31 1.00 -10.42
C ALA A 8 4.03 2.17 -9.46
N LEU A 9 4.42 3.39 -9.85
CA LEU A 9 4.14 4.60 -9.09
C LEU A 9 2.63 4.89 -9.01
N LEU A 10 1.89 4.75 -10.11
CA LEU A 10 0.43 4.90 -10.11
C LEU A 10 -0.24 3.89 -9.17
N VAL A 11 0.18 2.62 -9.22
CA VAL A 11 -0.35 1.58 -8.33
C VAL A 11 -0.03 1.90 -6.86
N LEU A 12 1.18 2.39 -6.55
CA LEU A 12 1.52 2.84 -5.20
C LEU A 12 0.62 3.99 -4.72
N VAL A 13 0.31 4.96 -5.59
CA VAL A 13 -0.60 6.08 -5.27
C VAL A 13 -2.01 5.57 -4.99
N LEU A 14 -2.58 4.74 -5.89
CA LEU A 14 -3.91 4.16 -5.71
C LEU A 14 -4.00 3.30 -4.45
N TYR A 15 -2.96 2.51 -4.17
CA TYR A 15 -2.89 1.70 -2.96
C TYR A 15 -2.79 2.55 -1.70
N SER A 16 -2.09 3.69 -1.76
CA SER A 16 -2.03 4.65 -0.65
C SER A 16 -3.41 5.27 -0.38
N LEU A 17 -4.15 5.65 -1.42
CA LEU A 17 -5.54 6.14 -1.27
C LEU A 17 -6.44 5.08 -0.64
N LEU A 18 -6.28 3.82 -1.05
CA LEU A 18 -6.99 2.70 -0.45
C LEU A 18 -6.67 2.57 1.05
N LEU A 19 -5.40 2.63 1.45
CA LEU A 19 -5.01 2.57 2.86
C LEU A 19 -5.50 3.78 3.67
N VAL A 20 -5.48 4.98 3.10
CA VAL A 20 -6.02 6.20 3.72
C VAL A 20 -7.50 6.05 4.11
N VAL A 21 -8.29 5.34 3.30
CA VAL A 21 -9.70 5.06 3.62
C VAL A 21 -9.85 3.81 4.49
N ALA A 22 -9.15 2.72 4.15
CA ALA A 22 -9.32 1.44 4.82
C ALA A 22 -8.87 1.48 6.29
N VAL A 23 -7.76 2.16 6.61
CA VAL A 23 -7.21 2.17 7.96
C VAL A 23 -8.17 2.84 8.98
N PRO A 24 -8.71 4.05 8.74
CA PRO A 24 -9.73 4.63 9.63
C PRO A 24 -11.00 3.78 9.74
N VAL A 25 -11.49 3.23 8.63
CA VAL A 25 -12.68 2.37 8.63
C VAL A 25 -12.46 1.14 9.50
N LEU A 26 -11.31 0.46 9.35
CA LEU A 26 -10.95 -0.70 10.15
C LEU A 26 -10.75 -0.35 11.63
N PHE A 27 -10.19 0.81 11.97
CA PHE A 27 -10.08 1.26 13.35
C PHE A 27 -11.43 1.55 14.00
N SER A 28 -12.41 2.05 13.24
CA SER A 28 -13.77 2.31 13.75
C SER A 28 -14.70 1.10 13.74
N SER A 29 -14.31 0.01 13.08
CA SER A 29 -15.17 -1.15 12.89
C SER A 29 -15.39 -1.87 14.22
N ALA A 30 -16.66 -2.10 14.58
CA ALA A 30 -17.03 -2.96 15.70
C ALA A 30 -16.76 -4.47 15.44
N SER A 31 -16.20 -4.80 14.27
CA SER A 31 -15.84 -6.16 13.89
C SER A 31 -14.56 -6.64 14.59
N ASP A 32 -14.23 -7.92 14.41
CA ASP A 32 -13.07 -8.58 14.98
C ASP A 32 -11.76 -7.78 14.78
N TRP A 33 -11.32 -7.16 15.87
CA TRP A 33 -10.07 -6.39 15.93
C TRP A 33 -8.86 -7.22 15.50
N SER A 34 -8.82 -8.52 15.80
CA SER A 34 -7.72 -9.40 15.40
C SER A 34 -7.60 -9.46 13.88
N ARG A 35 -8.73 -9.61 13.18
CA ARG A 35 -8.78 -9.60 11.72
C ARG A 35 -8.41 -8.23 11.16
N ALA A 36 -8.96 -7.15 11.71
CA ALA A 36 -8.64 -5.78 11.28
C ALA A 36 -7.15 -5.47 11.42
N LYS A 37 -6.56 -5.82 12.56
CA LYS A 37 -5.12 -5.67 12.83
C LYS A 37 -4.26 -6.42 11.80
N ASN A 38 -4.59 -7.67 11.49
CA ASN A 38 -3.85 -8.44 10.49
C ASN A 38 -3.94 -7.82 9.09
N VAL A 39 -5.13 -7.33 8.69
CA VAL A 39 -5.32 -6.63 7.42
C VAL A 39 -4.48 -5.35 7.37
N ILE A 40 -4.46 -4.55 8.44
CA ILE A 40 -3.63 -3.34 8.53
C ILE A 40 -2.15 -3.70 8.43
N LEU A 41 -1.67 -4.69 9.19
CA LEU A 41 -0.25 -5.08 9.18
C LEU A 41 0.21 -5.59 7.81
N VAL A 42 -0.54 -6.50 7.19
CA VAL A 42 -0.21 -7.02 5.86
C VAL A 42 -0.27 -5.90 4.82
N GLY A 43 -1.27 -5.03 4.91
CA GLY A 43 -1.41 -3.91 3.98
C GLY A 43 -0.27 -2.89 4.10
N SER A 44 0.14 -2.56 5.32
CA SER A 44 1.31 -1.70 5.57
C SER A 44 2.61 -2.33 5.08
N LEU A 45 2.80 -3.64 5.30
CA LEU A 45 3.98 -4.35 4.80
C LEU A 45 4.04 -4.34 3.27
N LEU A 46 2.91 -4.62 2.62
CA LEU A 46 2.80 -4.55 1.16
C LEU A 46 3.12 -3.13 0.64
N TRP A 47 2.60 -2.09 1.30
CA TRP A 47 2.93 -0.71 0.95
C TRP A 47 4.44 -0.42 1.01
N VAL A 48 5.11 -0.86 2.09
CA VAL A 48 6.57 -0.67 2.23
C VAL A 48 7.32 -1.39 1.12
N LEU A 49 6.94 -2.63 0.79
CA LEU A 49 7.53 -3.38 -0.33
C LEU A 49 7.34 -2.65 -1.66
N MET A 50 6.17 -2.04 -1.89
CA MET A 50 5.90 -1.26 -3.09
C MET A 50 6.76 0.01 -3.14
N VAL A 51 6.94 0.72 -2.02
CA VAL A 51 7.83 1.89 -1.93
C VAL A 51 9.27 1.51 -2.29
N ILE A 52 9.79 0.43 -1.71
CA ILE A 52 11.13 -0.08 -2.01
C ILE A 52 11.21 -0.47 -3.48
N GLY A 53 10.21 -1.20 -4.01
CA GLY A 53 10.16 -1.60 -5.41
C GLY A 53 10.18 -0.42 -6.38
N VAL A 54 9.38 0.61 -6.14
CA VAL A 54 9.37 1.85 -6.93
C VAL A 54 10.72 2.59 -6.81
N GLY A 55 11.31 2.61 -5.61
CA GLY A 55 12.64 3.17 -5.38
C GLY A 55 13.73 2.44 -6.19
N VAL A 56 13.70 1.11 -6.22
CA VAL A 56 14.62 0.30 -7.02
C VAL A 56 14.40 0.54 -8.52
N LEU A 57 13.15 0.56 -8.98
CA LEU A 57 12.81 0.88 -10.37
C LEU A 57 13.31 2.27 -10.79
N SER A 58 13.41 3.21 -9.84
CA SER A 58 13.93 4.55 -10.10
C SER A 58 15.41 4.59 -10.50
N PHE A 59 16.20 3.52 -10.29
CA PHE A 59 17.56 3.44 -10.81
C PHE A 59 17.62 3.03 -12.28
N PHE A 60 16.55 2.46 -12.82
CA PHE A 60 16.49 1.92 -14.18
C PHE A 60 15.63 2.74 -15.15
N LYS A 61 14.83 3.68 -14.63
CA LYS A 61 13.90 4.52 -15.41
C LYS A 61 14.64 5.35 -16.47
#